data_AF-A0A6N9C7U6-F1
#
_entry.id   AF-A0A6N9C7U6-F1
#
_cell.length_a   1.000
_cell.length_b   1.000
_cell.length_c   1.000
_cell.angle_alpha   90.00
_cell.angle_beta   90.00
_cell.angle_gamma   90.00
#
_symmetry.space_group_name_H-M   'P 1'
#
loop_
_entity.id
_entity.type
_entity.pdbx_description
1 polymer ?
#
loop_
_entity_poly.entity_id
_entity_poly.type
_entity_poly.pdbx_seq_one_letter_code
_entity_poly.pdbx_strand_id
1 'polypeptide(L)'
;MFRQIVVSLFMGIFGICGIIGIISCADLDVLIIDLTDPDPIESTENGWDGTWALDSYQGLSLLETLAEYDDYDDEDWTFLDADGSAVDGVLLEQAIAAFWSGAGVTGYDGTISYSFANDGIMEIEIVIRIQMQVQGIQGVLIGRDQLPGTYSLIGSAYTTVIADEVETGTWQRTGDTLILNPDGADGLTILNKL
;
A
#
# COMPACT_ATOMS: atom_id res chain seq x y z
N MET A 1 6.91 -36.48 -6.04
CA MET A 1 7.82 -36.13 -7.16
C MET A 1 7.97 -34.62 -7.11
N PHE A 2 8.96 -34.12 -6.38
CA PHE A 2 9.17 -32.68 -6.18
C PHE A 2 9.77 -32.07 -7.45
N ARG A 3 9.12 -31.06 -8.02
CA ARG A 3 9.69 -30.21 -9.06
C ARG A 3 10.17 -28.92 -8.39
N GLN A 4 11.48 -28.82 -8.18
CA GLN A 4 12.13 -27.56 -7.83
C GLN A 4 12.08 -26.65 -9.06
N ILE A 5 11.47 -25.48 -8.93
CA ILE A 5 11.62 -24.40 -9.92
C ILE A 5 12.90 -23.66 -9.55
N VAL A 6 13.97 -23.91 -10.33
CA VAL A 6 15.19 -23.10 -10.30
C VAL A 6 14.95 -21.93 -11.26
N VAL A 7 14.65 -20.75 -10.74
CA VAL A 7 14.63 -19.53 -11.57
C VAL A 7 16.04 -18.96 -11.60
N SER A 8 16.74 -19.24 -12.70
CA SER A 8 17.99 -18.59 -13.05
C SER A 8 17.70 -17.15 -13.51
N LEU A 9 18.05 -16.16 -12.69
CA LEU A 9 17.95 -14.75 -13.07
C LEU A 9 19.07 -14.41 -14.07
N PHE A 10 18.68 -14.16 -15.32
CA PHE A 10 19.53 -13.55 -16.33
C PHE A 10 19.60 -12.04 -16.03
N MET A 11 20.68 -11.59 -15.41
CA MET A 11 20.97 -10.16 -15.28
C MET A 11 21.76 -9.70 -16.51
N GLY A 12 21.22 -8.72 -17.25
CA GLY A 12 21.79 -8.22 -18.49
C GLY A 12 21.56 -6.73 -18.74
N ILE A 13 22.25 -5.90 -17.94
CA ILE A 13 22.89 -4.60 -18.29
C ILE A 13 21.95 -3.41 -18.61
N PHE A 14 21.68 -2.54 -17.63
CA PHE A 14 22.42 -1.30 -17.27
C PHE A 14 22.39 -0.16 -18.30
N GLY A 15 21.68 0.91 -17.94
CA GLY A 15 22.07 2.29 -18.22
C GLY A 15 22.28 3.04 -16.91
N ILE A 16 23.55 3.38 -16.63
CA ILE A 16 24.05 4.35 -15.64
C ILE A 16 24.45 3.79 -14.26
N CYS A 17 25.73 3.43 -14.19
CA CYS A 17 26.56 3.35 -12.99
C CYS A 17 26.82 4.74 -12.40
N GLY A 18 26.83 4.85 -11.07
CA GLY A 18 27.41 6.03 -10.41
C GLY A 18 27.24 6.12 -8.90
N ILE A 19 27.69 5.12 -8.13
CA ILE A 19 28.45 5.20 -6.85
C ILE A 19 28.34 3.84 -6.12
N ILE A 20 29.50 3.24 -5.86
CA ILE A 20 29.69 1.93 -5.23
C ILE A 20 29.90 2.08 -3.71
N GLY A 21 29.23 1.22 -2.95
CA GLY A 21 29.89 0.45 -1.89
C GLY A 21 29.42 0.69 -0.46
N ILE A 22 28.65 -0.25 0.09
CA ILE A 22 29.10 -1.22 1.11
C ILE A 22 28.05 -2.34 1.18
N ILE A 23 28.54 -3.57 1.18
CA ILE A 23 27.80 -4.81 1.43
C ILE A 23 27.34 -4.77 2.90
N SER A 24 26.04 -4.81 3.14
CA SER A 24 25.49 -5.47 4.32
C SER A 24 24.60 -6.60 3.84
N CYS A 25 24.85 -7.82 4.30
CA CYS A 25 23.88 -8.89 4.25
C CYS A 25 22.57 -8.35 4.83
N ALA A 26 21.59 -8.07 3.99
CA ALA A 26 20.22 -8.09 4.45
C ALA A 26 19.93 -9.57 4.73
N ASP A 27 19.64 -9.90 5.98
CA ASP A 27 18.95 -11.13 6.30
C ASP A 27 17.73 -11.19 5.38
N LEU A 28 17.79 -12.08 4.40
CA LEU A 28 16.63 -12.43 3.61
C LEU A 28 15.74 -13.20 4.58
N ASP A 29 14.85 -12.50 5.27
CA ASP A 29 13.74 -13.10 6.00
C ASP A 29 12.86 -13.79 4.96
N VAL A 30 13.24 -15.01 4.61
CA VAL A 30 12.40 -15.91 3.83
C VAL A 30 11.24 -16.25 4.74
N LEU A 31 10.12 -15.57 4.54
CA LEU A 31 8.84 -15.99 5.07
C LEU A 31 8.51 -17.35 4.42
N ILE A 32 8.88 -18.43 5.12
CA ILE A 32 8.48 -19.79 4.75
C ILE A 32 7.00 -19.91 5.17
N ILE A 33 6.11 -19.55 4.26
CA ILE A 33 4.67 -19.82 4.41
C ILE A 33 4.49 -21.31 4.17
N ASP A 34 4.17 -22.05 5.24
CA ASP A 34 3.72 -23.43 5.11
C ASP A 34 2.30 -23.43 4.51
N LEU A 35 2.22 -23.77 3.23
CA LEU A 35 0.97 -23.86 2.47
C LEU A 35 0.21 -25.18 2.73
N THR A 36 0.61 -25.99 3.71
CA THR A 36 -0.12 -27.21 4.07
C THR A 36 -1.29 -26.90 5.02
N ASP A 37 -2.38 -26.48 4.37
CA ASP A 37 -3.79 -26.76 4.75
C ASP A 37 -4.23 -26.35 6.18
N PRO A 38 -4.66 -25.10 6.40
CA PRO A 38 -5.52 -24.81 7.54
C PRO A 38 -6.91 -25.37 7.26
N ASP A 39 -7.37 -26.30 8.11
CA ASP A 39 -8.75 -26.81 8.13
C ASP A 39 -9.74 -25.65 7.88
N PRO A 40 -10.78 -25.83 7.03
CA PRO A 40 -11.75 -24.78 6.78
C PRO A 40 -12.50 -24.50 8.10
N ILE A 41 -12.15 -23.38 8.73
CA ILE A 41 -12.93 -22.86 9.84
C ILE A 41 -14.26 -22.42 9.23
N GLU A 42 -15.33 -23.15 9.52
CA GLU A 42 -16.68 -22.64 9.29
C GLU A 42 -16.87 -21.38 10.14
N SER A 43 -16.58 -20.23 9.56
CA SER A 43 -16.98 -18.95 10.12
C SER A 43 -18.00 -18.32 9.20
N THR A 44 -19.08 -17.84 9.81
CA THR A 44 -20.00 -16.85 9.24
C THR A 44 -19.30 -15.95 8.23
N GLU A 45 -19.92 -15.77 7.06
CA GLU A 45 -19.48 -14.88 5.98
C GLU A 45 -18.84 -13.59 6.54
N ASN A 46 -17.68 -13.18 6.01
CA ASN A 46 -16.95 -11.92 6.26
C ASN A 46 -16.10 -11.76 7.56
N GLY A 47 -15.26 -12.73 7.92
CA GLY A 47 -14.39 -12.72 9.11
C GLY A 47 -13.16 -11.77 9.16
N TRP A 48 -13.08 -10.74 8.31
CA TRP A 48 -11.97 -9.76 8.30
C TRP A 48 -12.21 -8.52 9.19
N ASP A 49 -13.27 -8.52 10.01
CA ASP A 49 -13.70 -7.35 10.79
C ASP A 49 -12.56 -6.63 11.56
N GLY A 50 -12.52 -5.32 11.36
CA GLY A 50 -11.55 -4.39 11.96
C GLY A 50 -10.77 -3.58 10.93
N THR A 51 -9.84 -2.78 11.44
CA THR A 51 -8.94 -1.96 10.62
C THR A 51 -7.58 -2.63 10.48
N TRP A 52 -7.02 -2.58 9.28
CA TRP A 52 -5.77 -3.23 8.91
C TRP A 52 -4.90 -2.28 8.12
N ALA A 53 -3.61 -2.22 8.42
CA ALA A 53 -2.64 -1.46 7.64
C ALA A 53 -2.04 -2.31 6.52
N LEU A 54 -1.86 -1.70 5.35
CA LEU A 54 -1.08 -2.29 4.27
C LEU A 54 0.39 -2.37 4.66
N ASP A 55 0.92 -3.59 4.67
CA ASP A 55 2.34 -3.85 4.87
C ASP A 55 3.07 -3.95 3.52
N SER A 56 2.49 -4.68 2.56
CA SER A 56 2.99 -4.76 1.19
C SER A 56 1.89 -5.13 0.20
N TYR A 57 2.02 -4.66 -1.05
CA TYR A 57 1.16 -5.01 -2.18
C TYR A 57 2.02 -5.44 -3.36
N GLN A 58 1.86 -6.68 -3.82
CA GLN A 58 2.66 -7.26 -4.92
C GLN A 58 4.20 -7.13 -4.74
N GLY A 59 4.66 -7.03 -3.48
CA GLY A 59 6.08 -6.79 -3.16
C GLY A 59 6.57 -5.36 -3.43
N LEU A 60 5.68 -4.45 -3.88
CA LEU A 60 5.94 -3.03 -3.97
C LEU A 60 5.86 -2.39 -2.58
N SER A 61 6.69 -1.37 -2.40
CA SER A 61 6.60 -0.49 -1.24
C SER A 61 5.35 0.38 -1.34
N LEU A 62 4.87 0.84 -0.17
CA LEU A 62 3.74 1.75 -0.07
C LEU A 62 3.85 2.96 -1.00
N LEU A 63 5.04 3.54 -1.14
CA LEU A 63 5.26 4.69 -2.02
C LEU A 63 5.03 4.36 -3.50
N GLU A 64 5.46 3.18 -3.94
CA GLU A 64 5.26 2.73 -5.32
C GLU A 64 3.78 2.50 -5.59
N THR A 65 3.03 1.96 -4.62
CA THR A 65 1.57 1.83 -4.70
C THR A 65 0.88 3.20 -4.75
N LEU A 66 1.34 4.16 -3.96
CA LEU A 66 0.77 5.52 -3.94
C LEU A 66 1.05 6.31 -5.23
N ALA A 67 2.18 6.06 -5.88
CA ALA A 67 2.55 6.73 -7.13
C ALA A 67 1.71 6.27 -8.34
N GLU A 68 1.02 5.14 -8.23
CA GLU A 68 0.10 4.61 -9.25
C GLU A 68 -1.31 5.21 -9.11
N TYR A 69 -1.66 5.73 -7.94
CA TYR A 69 -2.92 6.43 -7.70
C TYR A 69 -2.83 7.88 -8.21
N ASP A 70 -3.41 8.13 -9.39
CA ASP A 70 -3.34 9.42 -10.14
C ASP A 70 -4.61 10.29 -9.98
N ASP A 71 -5.49 10.02 -9.01
CA ASP A 71 -6.82 10.67 -8.92
C ASP A 71 -6.94 11.73 -7.81
N TYR A 72 -5.82 12.30 -7.34
CA TYR A 72 -5.87 13.35 -6.33
C TYR A 72 -6.23 14.71 -6.94
N ASP A 73 -7.45 15.19 -6.69
CA ASP A 73 -7.87 16.55 -7.00
C ASP A 73 -7.31 17.53 -5.95
N ASP A 74 -7.33 18.84 -6.25
CA ASP A 74 -6.81 19.88 -5.36
C ASP A 74 -7.55 19.96 -4.01
N GLU A 75 -8.80 19.50 -3.97
CA GLU A 75 -9.64 19.41 -2.77
C GLU A 75 -9.16 18.35 -1.75
N ASP A 76 -8.32 17.39 -2.18
CA ASP A 76 -7.83 16.29 -1.35
C ASP A 76 -6.55 16.63 -0.58
N TRP A 77 -6.02 17.84 -0.80
CA TRP A 77 -4.75 18.29 -0.25
C TRP A 77 -4.93 19.32 0.86
N THR A 78 -4.22 19.10 1.97
CA THR A 78 -4.06 20.08 3.04
C THR A 78 -2.59 20.38 3.23
N PHE A 79 -2.19 21.65 3.14
CA PHE A 79 -0.85 22.08 3.51
C PHE A 79 -0.83 22.57 4.96
N LEU A 80 0.02 21.97 5.80
CA LEU A 80 0.26 22.40 7.16
C LEU A 80 1.61 23.11 7.24
N ASP A 81 1.66 24.29 7.85
CA ASP A 81 2.92 24.97 8.13
C ASP A 81 3.70 24.30 9.28
N ALA A 82 4.86 24.86 9.62
CA ALA A 82 5.72 24.36 10.69
C ALA A 82 5.05 24.32 12.08
N ASP A 83 4.00 25.12 12.30
CA ASP A 83 3.24 25.14 13.55
C ASP A 83 2.02 24.19 13.49
N GLY A 84 1.83 23.48 12.38
CA GLY A 84 0.72 22.55 12.15
C GLY A 84 -0.59 23.24 11.75
N SER A 85 -0.55 24.53 11.38
CA SER A 85 -1.73 25.27 10.96
C SER A 85 -2.02 25.06 9.49
N ALA A 86 -3.29 24.84 9.14
CA ALA A 86 -3.70 24.73 7.75
C ALA A 86 -3.48 26.05 7.01
N VAL A 87 -2.81 25.96 5.86
CA VAL A 87 -2.54 27.06 4.95
C VAL A 87 -3.29 26.79 3.64
N ASP A 88 -3.93 27.82 3.10
CA ASP A 88 -4.81 27.72 1.95
C ASP A 88 -4.43 28.77 0.87
N GLY A 89 -5.07 28.69 -0.30
CA GLY A 89 -4.89 29.56 -1.45
C GLY A 89 -3.53 29.34 -2.13
N VAL A 90 -2.86 30.43 -2.49
CA VAL A 90 -1.64 30.40 -3.33
C VAL A 90 -0.52 29.52 -2.75
N LEU A 91 -0.40 29.42 -1.43
CA LEU A 91 0.63 28.58 -0.81
C LEU A 91 0.29 27.08 -0.94
N LEU A 92 -0.98 26.70 -0.85
CA LEU A 92 -1.44 25.33 -1.10
C LEU A 92 -1.24 24.96 -2.58
N GLU A 93 -1.68 25.81 -3.51
CA GLU A 93 -1.48 25.60 -4.95
C GLU A 93 0.00 25.40 -5.31
N GLN A 94 0.89 26.17 -4.68
CA GLN A 94 2.33 26.05 -4.88
C GLN A 94 2.92 24.80 -4.25
N ALA A 95 2.40 24.35 -3.10
CA ALA A 95 2.79 23.09 -2.49
C ALA A 95 2.41 21.90 -3.38
N ILE A 96 1.20 21.89 -3.94
CA ILE A 96 0.75 20.88 -4.90
C ILE A 96 1.64 20.90 -6.15
N ALA A 97 1.91 22.08 -6.72
CA ALA A 97 2.82 22.20 -7.88
C ALA A 97 4.26 21.76 -7.57
N ALA A 98 4.73 22.03 -6.35
CA ALA A 98 6.04 21.60 -5.86
C ALA A 98 6.13 20.07 -5.76
N PHE A 99 5.08 19.40 -5.28
CA PHE A 99 4.97 17.95 -5.28
C PHE A 99 5.09 17.36 -6.69
N TRP A 100 4.24 17.80 -7.63
CA TRP A 100 4.24 17.27 -9.00
C TRP A 100 5.53 17.53 -9.78
N SER A 101 6.26 18.60 -9.43
CA SER A 101 7.57 18.90 -10.04
C SER A 101 8.76 18.28 -9.28
N GLY A 102 8.53 17.69 -8.10
CA GLY A 102 9.57 17.23 -7.18
C GLY A 102 10.42 18.36 -6.56
N ALA A 103 10.07 19.62 -6.79
CA ALA A 103 10.84 20.76 -6.31
C ALA A 103 10.55 21.04 -4.83
N GLY A 104 11.58 21.18 -4.00
CA GLY A 104 11.40 21.53 -2.59
C GLY A 104 10.88 20.41 -1.70
N VAL A 105 10.71 19.19 -2.22
CA VAL A 105 10.42 17.99 -1.43
C VAL A 105 11.68 17.57 -0.66
N THR A 106 11.52 17.33 0.64
CA THR A 106 12.61 17.01 1.59
C THR A 106 12.43 15.65 2.25
N GLY A 107 11.23 15.09 2.19
CA GLY A 107 10.89 13.77 2.71
C GLY A 107 9.44 13.44 2.41
N TYR A 108 9.06 12.18 2.57
CA TYR A 108 7.68 11.73 2.44
C TYR A 108 7.44 10.53 3.37
N ASP A 109 6.19 10.38 3.81
CA ASP A 109 5.64 9.18 4.43
C ASP A 109 4.20 8.97 3.94
N GLY A 110 3.64 7.81 4.22
CA GLY A 110 2.24 7.54 3.91
C GLY A 110 1.73 6.34 4.68
N THR A 111 0.42 6.12 4.60
CA THR A 111 -0.27 4.95 5.13
C THR A 111 -1.43 4.58 4.22
N ILE A 112 -1.62 3.30 3.93
CA ILE A 112 -2.87 2.76 3.38
C ILE A 112 -3.49 1.86 4.45
N SER A 113 -4.76 2.05 4.75
CA SER A 113 -5.50 1.22 5.70
C SER A 113 -6.82 0.74 5.12
N TYR A 114 -7.23 -0.46 5.53
CA TYR A 114 -8.46 -1.12 5.12
C TYR A 114 -9.32 -1.33 6.36
N SER A 115 -10.55 -0.82 6.33
CA SER A 115 -11.57 -1.08 7.35
C SER A 115 -12.58 -2.06 6.76
N PHE A 116 -12.63 -3.27 7.31
CA PHE A 116 -13.59 -4.29 6.91
C PHE A 116 -14.70 -4.39 7.95
N ALA A 117 -15.95 -4.42 7.48
CA ALA A 117 -17.12 -4.65 8.31
C ALA A 117 -17.77 -5.99 7.95
N ASN A 118 -18.27 -6.71 8.96
CA ASN A 118 -18.90 -8.03 8.78
C ASN A 118 -20.07 -8.08 7.77
N ASP A 119 -20.66 -6.94 7.39
CA ASP A 119 -21.69 -6.86 6.35
C ASP A 119 -21.13 -6.89 4.91
N GLY A 120 -19.82 -7.02 4.75
CA GLY A 120 -19.13 -7.07 3.45
C GLY A 120 -18.73 -5.70 2.93
N ILE A 121 -18.88 -4.65 3.74
CA ILE A 121 -18.39 -3.31 3.38
C ILE A 121 -16.89 -3.21 3.69
N MET A 122 -16.17 -2.61 2.77
CA MET A 122 -14.76 -2.25 2.93
C MET A 122 -14.59 -0.75 2.67
N GLU A 123 -13.75 -0.10 3.45
CA GLU A 123 -13.32 1.28 3.21
C GLU A 123 -11.80 1.32 3.22
N ILE A 124 -11.20 1.92 2.20
CA ILE A 124 -9.76 2.07 2.08
C ILE A 124 -9.43 3.53 2.32
N GLU A 125 -8.62 3.82 3.33
CA GLU A 125 -8.09 5.16 3.57
C GLU A 125 -6.63 5.20 3.11
N ILE A 126 -6.34 6.17 2.26
CA ILE A 126 -5.00 6.47 1.77
C ILE A 126 -4.59 7.83 2.32
N VAL A 127 -3.43 7.89 2.98
CA VAL A 127 -2.87 9.14 3.49
C VAL A 127 -1.43 9.27 3.04
N ILE A 128 -1.11 10.37 2.38
CA ILE A 128 0.24 10.73 1.96
C ILE A 128 0.67 11.98 2.72
N ARG A 129 1.90 12.02 3.23
CA ARG A 129 2.49 13.21 3.85
C ARG A 129 3.82 13.52 3.18
N ILE A 130 3.95 14.72 2.66
CA ILE A 130 5.15 15.17 1.94
C ILE A 130 5.73 16.35 2.70
N GLN A 131 6.92 16.17 3.23
CA GLN A 131 7.68 17.24 3.86
C GLN A 131 8.30 18.11 2.77
N MET A 132 7.98 19.39 2.76
CA MET A 132 8.43 20.29 1.70
C MET A 132 8.75 21.70 2.19
N GLN A 133 9.51 22.42 1.38
CA GLN A 133 9.85 23.82 1.56
C GLN A 133 9.33 24.65 0.38
N VAL A 134 8.32 25.47 0.63
CA VAL A 134 7.65 26.31 -0.38
C VAL A 134 7.79 27.78 0.03
N GLN A 135 8.37 28.59 -0.84
CA GLN A 135 8.64 30.02 -0.58
C GLN A 135 9.36 30.30 0.76
N GLY A 136 10.23 29.38 1.19
CA GLY A 136 10.96 29.50 2.45
C GLY A 136 10.18 29.07 3.70
N ILE A 137 8.92 28.66 3.56
CA ILE A 137 8.11 28.04 4.61
C ILE A 137 8.34 26.53 4.54
N GLN A 138 8.74 25.94 5.67
CA GLN A 138 8.74 24.49 5.84
C GLN A 138 7.34 24.04 6.26
N GLY A 139 6.84 22.98 5.66
CA GLY A 139 5.54 22.42 5.99
C GLY A 139 5.37 20.98 5.52
N VAL A 140 4.16 20.48 5.69
CA VAL A 140 3.75 19.14 5.28
C VAL A 140 2.52 19.27 4.39
N LEU A 141 2.66 18.83 3.15
CA LEU A 141 1.53 18.64 2.25
C LEU A 141 0.93 17.26 2.52
N ILE A 142 -0.36 17.20 2.84
CA ILE A 142 -1.07 15.98 3.20
C ILE A 142 -2.14 15.72 2.15
N GLY A 143 -2.04 14.61 1.43
CA GLY A 143 -3.10 14.09 0.57
C GLY A 143 -3.89 13.03 1.32
N ARG A 144 -5.22 13.04 1.19
CA ARG A 144 -6.09 11.99 1.73
C ARG A 144 -7.10 11.56 0.70
N ASP A 145 -7.28 10.26 0.55
CA ASP A 145 -8.32 9.69 -0.28
C ASP A 145 -9.04 8.56 0.47
N GLN A 146 -10.32 8.37 0.16
CA GLN A 146 -11.16 7.33 0.72
C GLN A 146 -11.90 6.60 -0.40
N LEU A 147 -11.57 5.32 -0.56
CA LEU A 147 -12.17 4.48 -1.59
C LEU A 147 -13.16 3.50 -0.94
N PRO A 148 -14.46 3.62 -1.26
CA PRO A 148 -15.42 2.63 -0.83
C PRO A 148 -15.24 1.35 -1.64
N GLY A 149 -15.48 0.22 -0.99
CA GLY A 149 -15.44 -1.08 -1.63
C GLY A 149 -16.35 -2.09 -0.95
N THR A 150 -16.35 -3.28 -1.51
CA THR A 150 -17.00 -4.44 -0.89
C THR A 150 -16.06 -5.63 -0.89
N TYR A 151 -16.30 -6.57 0.02
CA TYR A 151 -15.58 -7.82 0.06
C TYR A 151 -16.52 -8.98 0.39
N SER A 152 -16.12 -10.18 -0.03
CA SER A 152 -16.83 -11.42 0.26
C SER A 152 -15.82 -12.55 0.49
N LEU A 153 -16.09 -13.37 1.51
CA LEU A 153 -15.29 -14.55 1.84
C LEU A 153 -16.16 -15.80 1.75
N ILE A 154 -15.75 -16.73 0.90
CA ILE A 154 -16.43 -18.01 0.72
C ILE A 154 -15.38 -19.12 0.79
N GLY A 155 -15.33 -19.79 1.94
CA GLY A 155 -14.25 -20.75 2.22
C GLY A 155 -12.89 -20.07 2.15
N SER A 156 -11.96 -20.64 1.37
CA SER A 156 -10.61 -20.08 1.15
C SER A 156 -10.55 -19.03 0.03
N ALA A 157 -11.66 -18.74 -0.64
CA ALA A 157 -11.73 -17.76 -1.71
C ALA A 157 -12.16 -16.39 -1.17
N TYR A 158 -11.61 -15.33 -1.75
CA TYR A 158 -12.07 -13.97 -1.53
C TYR A 158 -12.46 -13.30 -2.85
N THR A 159 -13.28 -12.25 -2.73
CA THR A 159 -13.54 -11.29 -3.79
C THR A 159 -13.57 -9.91 -3.15
N THR A 160 -12.87 -8.95 -3.74
CA THR A 160 -12.98 -7.52 -3.41
C THR A 160 -13.46 -6.76 -4.65
N VAL A 161 -14.20 -5.68 -4.41
CA VAL A 161 -14.58 -4.72 -5.44
C VAL A 161 -14.21 -3.34 -4.95
N ILE A 162 -13.33 -2.65 -5.69
CA ILE A 162 -12.84 -1.29 -5.40
C ILE A 162 -12.98 -0.49 -6.69
N ALA A 163 -13.67 0.65 -6.67
CA ALA A 163 -13.82 1.51 -7.85
C ALA A 163 -14.23 0.76 -9.15
N ASP A 164 -15.19 -0.17 -9.03
CA ASP A 164 -15.67 -1.08 -10.10
C ASP A 164 -14.66 -2.14 -10.59
N GLU A 165 -13.45 -2.19 -10.06
CA GLU A 165 -12.48 -3.24 -10.31
C GLU A 165 -12.71 -4.43 -9.37
N VAL A 166 -12.78 -5.63 -9.94
CA VAL A 166 -12.99 -6.87 -9.20
C VAL A 166 -11.67 -7.61 -9.10
N GLU A 167 -11.22 -7.85 -7.88
CA GLU A 167 -10.09 -8.74 -7.59
C GLU A 167 -10.62 -10.01 -6.92
N THR A 168 -10.15 -11.16 -7.38
CA THR A 168 -10.45 -12.47 -6.79
C THR A 168 -9.16 -13.18 -6.43
N GLY A 169 -9.23 -14.11 -5.48
CA GLY A 169 -8.09 -14.94 -5.17
C GLY A 169 -8.31 -15.83 -3.96
N THR A 170 -7.20 -16.21 -3.35
CA THR A 170 -7.19 -16.99 -2.11
C THR A 170 -6.71 -16.15 -0.94
N TRP A 171 -7.22 -16.44 0.25
CA TRP A 171 -6.82 -15.70 1.45
C TRP A 171 -6.41 -16.65 2.56
N GLN A 172 -5.58 -16.13 3.45
CA GLN A 172 -5.16 -16.80 4.67
C GLN A 172 -5.00 -15.78 5.79
N ARG A 173 -5.26 -16.18 7.03
CA ARG A 173 -5.07 -15.34 8.21
C ARG A 173 -4.27 -16.09 9.27
N THR A 174 -3.21 -15.46 9.75
CA THR A 174 -2.35 -15.98 10.81
C THR A 174 -2.28 -14.92 11.92
N GLY A 175 -3.09 -15.10 12.96
CA GLY A 175 -3.22 -14.11 14.03
C GLY A 175 -3.75 -12.76 13.53
N ASP A 176 -2.89 -11.75 13.64
CA ASP A 176 -3.16 -10.36 13.23
C ASP A 176 -2.63 -10.04 11.82
N THR A 177 -2.17 -11.04 11.08
CA THR A 177 -1.75 -10.89 9.68
C THR A 177 -2.77 -11.55 8.75
N LEU A 178 -3.26 -10.79 7.78
CA LEU A 178 -4.10 -11.23 6.67
C LEU A 178 -3.29 -11.17 5.38
N ILE A 179 -3.31 -12.25 4.60
CA ILE A 179 -2.58 -12.35 3.33
C ILE A 179 -3.59 -12.68 2.24
N LEU A 180 -3.61 -11.85 1.21
CA LEU A 180 -4.36 -12.06 -0.03
C LEU A 180 -3.41 -12.48 -1.13
N ASN A 181 -3.80 -13.50 -1.88
CA ASN A 181 -3.09 -14.03 -3.02
C ASN A 181 -4.00 -13.90 -4.25
N PRO A 182 -3.90 -12.77 -4.99
CA PRO A 182 -4.77 -12.48 -6.12
C PRO A 182 -4.55 -13.45 -7.29
N ASP A 183 -5.64 -13.80 -7.97
CA ASP A 183 -5.59 -14.64 -9.16
C ASP A 183 -4.94 -13.89 -10.33
N GLY A 184 -3.90 -14.48 -10.92
CA GLY A 184 -3.26 -13.94 -12.13
C GLY A 184 -2.33 -12.75 -11.91
N ALA A 185 -2.04 -12.38 -10.66
CA ALA A 185 -1.01 -11.42 -10.29
C ALA A 185 0.22 -12.13 -9.71
N ASP A 186 1.42 -11.62 -10.02
CA ASP A 186 2.65 -12.05 -9.37
C ASP A 186 2.84 -11.23 -8.08
N GLY A 187 2.40 -11.77 -6.93
CA GLY A 187 2.65 -11.17 -5.63
C GLY A 187 1.54 -11.37 -4.61
N LEU A 188 1.76 -10.89 -3.38
CA LEU A 188 0.81 -10.98 -2.26
C LEU A 188 0.43 -9.59 -1.77
N THR A 189 -0.79 -9.45 -1.26
CA THR A 189 -1.20 -8.32 -0.43
C THR A 189 -1.13 -8.76 1.02
N ILE A 190 -0.34 -8.06 1.83
CA ILE A 190 -0.16 -8.37 3.26
C ILE A 190 -0.72 -7.21 4.08
N LEU A 191 -1.65 -7.53 4.96
CA LEU A 191 -2.34 -6.60 5.84
C LEU A 191 -2.09 -6.99 7.29
N ASN A 192 -1.79 -6.01 8.15
CA ASN A 192 -1.62 -6.22 9.59
C ASN A 192 -2.70 -5.48 10.37
N LYS A 193 -3.32 -6.16 11.35
CA LYS A 193 -4.40 -5.59 12.15
C LYS A 193 -3.88 -4.44 13.03
N LEU A 194 -4.65 -3.36 13.12
CA LEU A 194 -4.39 -2.18 13.97
C LEU A 194 -5.05 -2.28 15.35
#